data_AF-A0A6P2DHG4-F1
#
_entry.id   AF-A0A6P2DHG4-F1
#
_cell.length_a   1.000
_cell.length_b   1.000
_cell.length_c   1.000
_cell.angle_alpha   90.00
_cell.angle_beta   90.00
_cell.angle_gamma   90.00
#
_symmetry.space_group_name_H-M   'P 1'
#
loop_
_entity.id
_entity.type
_entity.pdbx_description
1 polymer ?
#
loop_
_entity_poly.entity_id
_entity_poly.type
_entity_poly.pdbx_seq_one_letter_code
_entity_poly.pdbx_strand_id
1 'polypeptide(L)'
;MPVRLVFVCLIAALCCGCSPGGATLPAETSGTHTWSGPADGVPGLDSGTCYYVGKRFIIWAADTRGGGGGGHTGDATGVRGNGHISFVNAPTLTFSFQLPHGKPGTAVVDGTEYDLSESGLVLVKREGDKFVVKQLAKDLSGFDAQSANFSTYGRADPQIKAFFEGKP
;
A
#
# COMPACT_ATOMS: atom_id res chain seq x y z
N MET A 1 -60.12 -39.60 18.90
CA MET A 1 -59.13 -40.58 18.40
C MET A 1 -59.05 -40.46 16.88
N PRO A 2 -57.86 -40.66 16.29
CA PRO A 2 -57.21 -39.84 15.24
C PRO A 2 -57.56 -40.33 13.81
N VAL A 3 -57.28 -39.63 12.71
CA VAL A 3 -55.96 -39.46 12.07
C VAL A 3 -55.95 -38.19 11.21
N ARG A 4 -54.99 -37.30 11.48
CA ARG A 4 -54.60 -36.19 10.59
C ARG A 4 -53.63 -36.75 9.54
N LEU A 5 -53.96 -36.63 8.26
CA LEU A 5 -53.01 -36.88 7.18
C LEU A 5 -52.35 -35.54 6.80
N VAL A 6 -51.09 -35.40 7.17
CA VAL A 6 -50.18 -34.33 6.75
C VAL A 6 -49.55 -34.78 5.44
N PHE A 7 -49.67 -33.98 4.38
CA PHE A 7 -48.86 -34.14 3.18
C PHE A 7 -48.01 -32.88 2.99
N VAL A 8 -46.77 -32.97 3.46
CA VAL A 8 -45.69 -32.02 3.19
C VAL A 8 -45.14 -32.36 1.82
N CYS A 9 -45.28 -31.45 0.86
CA CYS A 9 -44.53 -31.53 -0.40
C CYS A 9 -43.27 -30.68 -0.24
N LEU A 10 -42.16 -31.36 0.04
CA LEU A 10 -40.82 -30.81 0.17
C LEU A 10 -40.31 -30.46 -1.24
N ILE A 11 -40.27 -29.17 -1.59
CA ILE A 11 -39.63 -28.70 -2.82
C ILE A 11 -38.13 -28.58 -2.56
N ALA A 12 -37.36 -29.58 -2.96
CA ALA A 12 -35.91 -29.54 -3.00
C ALA A 12 -35.44 -28.80 -4.26
N ALA A 13 -35.39 -27.47 -4.17
CA ALA A 13 -34.64 -26.63 -5.12
C ALA A 13 -33.17 -26.61 -4.67
N LEU A 14 -32.39 -27.62 -5.07
CA LEU A 14 -30.94 -27.56 -4.96
C LEU A 14 -30.43 -26.59 -6.03
N CYS A 15 -30.24 -25.36 -5.58
CA CYS A 15 -29.54 -24.30 -6.28
C CYS A 15 -28.26 -24.85 -6.91
N CYS A 16 -28.08 -24.63 -8.21
CA CYS A 16 -26.77 -24.58 -8.82
C CYS A 16 -25.86 -23.76 -7.91
N GLY A 17 -24.81 -24.38 -7.41
CA GLY A 17 -23.74 -23.72 -6.67
C GLY A 17 -23.02 -22.74 -7.58
N CYS A 18 -23.60 -21.56 -7.78
CA CYS A 18 -22.79 -20.36 -7.87
C CYS A 18 -22.13 -20.21 -6.50
N SER A 19 -20.94 -20.81 -6.34
CA SER A 19 -20.01 -20.35 -5.32
C SER A 19 -20.01 -18.83 -5.40
N PRO A 20 -20.26 -18.10 -4.29
CA PRO A 20 -20.14 -16.65 -4.32
C PRO A 20 -18.76 -16.37 -4.89
N GLY A 21 -18.74 -15.77 -6.08
CA GLY A 21 -17.50 -15.39 -6.75
C GLY A 21 -16.72 -14.59 -5.73
N GLY A 22 -15.62 -15.17 -5.24
CA GLY A 22 -14.76 -14.48 -4.30
C GLY A 22 -14.43 -13.15 -4.94
N ALA A 23 -14.82 -12.05 -4.29
CA ALA A 23 -14.62 -10.72 -4.79
C ALA A 23 -13.14 -10.60 -5.17
N THR A 24 -12.88 -10.68 -6.48
CA THR A 24 -11.55 -10.45 -7.01
C THR A 24 -11.41 -8.96 -6.87
N LEU A 25 -10.43 -8.50 -6.07
CA LEU A 25 -10.11 -7.07 -6.11
C LEU A 25 -9.92 -6.71 -7.59
N PRO A 26 -10.42 -5.55 -8.05
CA PRO A 26 -9.91 -5.01 -9.30
C PRO A 26 -8.39 -5.05 -9.15
N ALA A 27 -7.70 -5.76 -10.05
CA ALA A 27 -6.26 -6.05 -9.92
C ALA A 27 -5.56 -4.78 -9.45
N GLU A 28 -5.24 -4.71 -8.15
CA GLU A 28 -4.79 -3.46 -7.57
C GLU A 28 -3.46 -3.19 -8.24
N THR A 29 -3.40 -2.10 -8.99
CA THR A 29 -2.20 -1.82 -9.76
C THR A 29 -1.09 -1.64 -8.78
N SER A 30 -0.10 -2.53 -8.83
CA SER A 30 1.10 -2.43 -8.02
C SER A 30 2.27 -2.09 -8.90
N GLY A 31 3.24 -1.43 -8.33
CA GLY A 31 4.51 -1.27 -9.02
C GLY A 31 5.49 -0.48 -8.20
N THR A 32 6.61 -0.21 -8.85
CA THR A 32 7.56 0.79 -8.40
C THR A 32 7.57 1.92 -9.41
N HIS A 33 7.55 3.16 -8.94
CA HIS A 33 7.80 4.33 -9.74
C HIS A 33 9.00 5.09 -9.17
N THR A 34 9.96 5.44 -10.01
CA THR A 34 11.07 6.32 -9.65
C THR A 34 10.94 7.58 -10.45
N TRP A 35 11.13 8.73 -9.81
CA TRP A 35 11.04 10.03 -10.47
C TRP A 35 12.28 10.87 -10.21
N SER A 36 12.46 11.83 -11.11
CA SER A 36 13.35 12.97 -10.98
C SER A 36 12.57 14.21 -11.43
N GLY A 37 12.54 15.23 -10.59
CA GLY A 37 11.87 16.50 -10.74
C GLY A 37 12.87 17.65 -10.68
N PRO A 38 12.40 18.90 -10.45
CA PRO A 38 13.27 20.07 -10.35
C PRO A 38 14.31 19.88 -9.23
N ALA A 39 15.58 20.19 -9.50
CA ALA A 39 16.66 20.02 -8.55
C ALA A 39 16.72 21.18 -7.53
N ASP A 40 15.66 21.35 -6.74
CA ASP A 40 15.58 22.37 -5.69
C ASP A 40 16.30 21.94 -4.39
N GLY A 41 16.88 20.74 -4.37
CA GLY A 41 17.71 20.20 -3.31
C GLY A 41 16.97 19.45 -2.20
N VAL A 42 15.72 18.99 -2.44
CA VAL A 42 14.92 18.27 -1.45
C VAL A 42 14.68 16.81 -1.89
N PRO A 43 15.52 15.84 -1.44
CA PRO A 43 15.27 14.42 -1.66
C PRO A 43 13.89 13.98 -1.18
N GLY A 44 13.25 13.09 -1.93
CA GLY A 44 11.86 12.69 -1.69
C GLY A 44 10.82 13.62 -2.31
N LEU A 45 11.16 14.88 -2.64
CA LEU A 45 10.31 15.74 -3.47
C LEU A 45 10.87 15.86 -4.89
N ASP A 46 12.19 16.02 -4.99
CA ASP A 46 12.90 16.22 -6.25
C ASP A 46 13.27 14.92 -6.90
N SER A 47 13.59 13.91 -6.11
CA SER A 47 13.84 12.57 -6.63
C SER A 47 13.54 11.55 -5.56
N GLY A 48 13.12 10.38 -5.99
CA GLY A 48 12.76 9.33 -5.06
C GLY A 48 12.20 8.12 -5.75
N THR A 49 11.79 7.16 -4.93
CA THR A 49 11.14 5.94 -5.38
C THR A 49 9.90 5.70 -4.55
N CYS A 50 8.83 5.27 -5.22
CA CYS A 50 7.59 4.87 -4.62
C CYS A 50 7.33 3.41 -4.96
N TYR A 51 7.12 2.56 -3.96
CA TYR A 51 6.43 1.27 -4.15
C TYR A 51 4.97 1.43 -3.78
N TYR A 52 4.05 0.85 -4.55
CA TYR A 52 2.62 0.94 -4.26
C TYR A 52 1.87 -0.35 -4.57
N VAL A 53 0.78 -0.56 -3.85
CA VAL A 53 -0.31 -1.50 -4.14
C VAL A 53 -1.60 -0.70 -4.08
N GLY A 54 -2.05 -0.26 -5.25
CA GLY A 54 -3.12 0.72 -5.38
C GLY A 54 -2.87 1.94 -4.48
N LYS A 55 -3.89 2.30 -3.70
CA LYS A 55 -3.82 3.36 -2.67
C LYS A 55 -3.80 2.82 -1.25
N ARG A 56 -3.85 1.49 -1.11
CA ARG A 56 -3.97 0.81 0.20
C ARG A 56 -2.63 0.68 0.90
N PHE A 57 -1.55 0.69 0.13
CA PHE A 57 -0.20 0.70 0.67
C PHE A 57 0.75 1.39 -0.30
N ILE A 58 1.46 2.41 0.19
CA ILE A 58 2.42 3.22 -0.55
C ILE A 58 3.64 3.44 0.35
N ILE A 59 4.82 3.09 -0.14
CA ILE A 59 6.09 3.51 0.46
C ILE A 59 6.73 4.55 -0.44
N TRP A 60 6.87 5.77 0.06
CA TRP A 60 7.50 6.89 -0.63
C TRP A 60 8.86 7.17 0.01
N ALA A 61 9.93 6.90 -0.73
CA ALA A 61 11.30 7.01 -0.25
C ALA A 61 12.10 8.13 -0.93
N ALA A 62 12.88 8.86 -0.12
CA ALA A 62 13.92 9.80 -0.56
C ALA A 62 15.27 9.10 -0.81
N ASP A 63 16.23 9.80 -1.43
CA ASP A 63 17.65 9.39 -1.52
C ASP A 63 17.90 7.96 -2.07
N THR A 64 17.10 7.53 -3.04
CA THR A 64 17.15 6.15 -3.54
C THR A 64 18.19 5.93 -4.64
N ARG A 65 18.93 4.82 -4.59
CA ARG A 65 19.92 4.41 -5.60
C ARG A 65 19.26 3.51 -6.65
N GLY A 66 18.58 4.13 -7.62
CA GLY A 66 18.09 3.42 -8.80
C GLY A 66 16.84 2.56 -8.60
N GLY A 67 16.12 2.73 -7.49
CA GLY A 67 14.76 2.22 -7.34
C GLY A 67 14.51 1.31 -6.14
N GLY A 68 13.47 0.51 -6.30
CA GLY A 68 12.95 -0.47 -5.36
C GLY A 68 12.10 -1.48 -6.11
N GLY A 69 11.73 -2.56 -5.44
CA GLY A 69 10.98 -3.63 -6.08
C GLY A 69 10.28 -4.49 -5.05
N GLY A 70 9.23 -5.16 -5.47
CA GLY A 70 8.48 -6.06 -4.61
C GLY A 70 7.64 -7.02 -5.40
N GLY A 71 7.23 -8.09 -4.73
CA GLY A 71 6.27 -9.05 -5.23
C GLY A 71 5.07 -9.07 -4.31
N HIS A 72 3.92 -9.42 -4.87
CA HIS A 72 2.74 -9.66 -4.07
C HIS A 72 1.91 -10.78 -4.69
N THR A 73 1.07 -11.37 -3.86
CA THR A 73 0.09 -12.38 -4.24
C THR A 73 -1.26 -11.94 -3.72
N GLY A 74 -2.28 -12.08 -4.54
CA GLY A 74 -3.66 -11.81 -4.19
C GLY A 74 -4.50 -13.09 -4.26
N ASP A 75 -5.38 -13.27 -3.29
CA ASP A 75 -6.36 -14.35 -3.24
C ASP A 75 -7.71 -13.85 -2.69
N ALA A 76 -8.65 -14.77 -2.44
CA ALA A 76 -9.98 -14.43 -1.92
C ALA A 76 -9.98 -13.88 -0.48
N THR A 77 -8.83 -13.82 0.20
CA THR A 77 -8.68 -13.29 1.56
C THR A 77 -8.03 -11.91 1.61
N GLY A 78 -7.25 -11.54 0.59
CA GLY A 78 -6.62 -10.23 0.51
C GLY A 78 -5.41 -10.22 -0.42
N VAL A 79 -4.58 -9.19 -0.27
CA VAL A 79 -3.25 -9.10 -0.91
C VAL A 79 -2.18 -9.20 0.16
N ARG A 80 -1.13 -9.97 -0.08
CA ARG A 80 0.07 -9.99 0.77
C ARG A 80 1.31 -9.92 -0.09
N GLY A 81 2.34 -9.26 0.41
CA GLY A 81 3.56 -9.07 -0.36
C GLY A 81 4.72 -8.57 0.46
N ASN A 82 5.83 -8.40 -0.23
CA ASN A 82 7.07 -7.90 0.32
C ASN A 82 7.89 -7.19 -0.76
N GLY A 83 8.84 -6.40 -0.32
CA GLY A 83 9.73 -5.69 -1.22
C GLY A 83 10.85 -4.98 -0.49
N HIS A 84 11.52 -4.14 -1.25
CA HIS A 84 12.68 -3.40 -0.80
C HIS A 84 12.86 -2.08 -1.55
N ILE A 85 13.58 -1.15 -0.94
CA ILE A 85 14.04 0.09 -1.57
C ILE A 85 15.53 0.24 -1.31
N SER A 86 16.31 0.50 -2.37
CA SER A 86 17.75 0.71 -2.25
C SER A 86 18.06 2.19 -2.09
N PHE A 87 18.85 2.54 -1.09
CA PHE A 87 19.25 3.92 -0.79
C PHE A 87 20.71 4.18 -1.20
N VAL A 88 21.03 5.45 -1.46
CA VAL A 88 22.40 5.87 -1.76
C VAL A 88 23.24 5.76 -0.48
N ASN A 89 24.35 5.01 -0.55
CA ASN A 89 25.32 4.83 0.55
C ASN A 89 24.70 4.34 1.87
N ALA A 90 23.65 3.53 1.80
CA ALA A 90 22.95 3.01 2.97
C ALA A 90 22.50 1.57 2.73
N PRO A 91 22.10 0.84 3.80
CA PRO A 91 21.46 -0.45 3.66
C PRO A 91 20.20 -0.39 2.77
N THR A 92 19.74 -1.56 2.37
CA THR A 92 18.45 -1.70 1.70
C THR A 92 17.33 -1.70 2.74
N LEU A 93 16.35 -0.83 2.60
CA LEU A 93 15.11 -0.89 3.38
C LEU A 93 14.32 -2.10 2.90
N THR A 94 13.82 -2.93 3.83
CA THR A 94 12.92 -4.03 3.51
C THR A 94 11.54 -3.77 4.09
N PHE A 95 10.52 -4.32 3.43
CA PHE A 95 9.15 -4.22 3.90
C PHE A 95 8.32 -5.45 3.53
N SER A 96 7.25 -5.67 4.29
CA SER A 96 6.19 -6.62 3.99
C SER A 96 4.84 -6.02 4.34
N PHE A 97 3.76 -6.57 3.77
CA PHE A 97 2.41 -6.08 4.04
C PHE A 97 1.37 -7.18 3.88
N GLN A 98 0.24 -6.98 4.56
CA GLN A 98 -0.98 -7.75 4.43
C GLN A 98 -2.18 -6.82 4.35
N LEU A 99 -2.97 -6.93 3.30
CA LEU A 99 -4.12 -6.09 2.97
C LEU A 99 -5.37 -6.98 2.84
N PRO A 100 -6.02 -7.38 3.95
CA PRO A 100 -7.21 -8.23 3.90
C PRO A 100 -8.39 -7.51 3.22
N HIS A 101 -9.29 -8.25 2.57
CA HIS A 101 -10.45 -7.61 1.91
C HIS A 101 -11.38 -6.94 2.90
N GLY A 102 -11.80 -5.71 2.59
CA GLY A 102 -12.78 -4.96 3.38
C GLY A 102 -12.33 -4.62 4.80
N LYS A 103 -11.03 -4.79 5.12
CA LYS A 103 -10.47 -4.51 6.44
C LYS A 103 -9.18 -3.68 6.31
N PRO A 104 -8.79 -2.97 7.38
CA PRO A 104 -7.45 -2.43 7.53
C PRO A 104 -6.38 -3.49 7.29
N GLY A 105 -5.29 -3.06 6.68
CA GLY A 105 -4.10 -3.89 6.51
C GLY A 105 -3.04 -3.58 7.56
N THR A 106 -1.97 -4.36 7.53
CA THR A 106 -0.75 -4.11 8.30
C THR A 106 0.44 -4.10 7.37
N ALA A 107 1.49 -3.38 7.76
CA ALA A 107 2.78 -3.42 7.09
C ALA A 107 3.91 -3.50 8.11
N VAL A 108 4.99 -4.18 7.75
CA VAL A 108 6.26 -4.11 8.48
C VAL A 108 7.24 -3.35 7.60
N VAL A 109 7.79 -2.24 8.07
CA VAL A 109 8.76 -1.41 7.35
C VAL A 109 9.96 -1.21 8.26
N ASP A 110 11.14 -1.62 7.81
CA ASP A 110 12.36 -1.65 8.63
C ASP A 110 12.19 -2.37 9.98
N GLY A 111 11.45 -3.49 9.96
CA GLY A 111 11.16 -4.28 11.16
C GLY A 111 10.12 -3.66 12.11
N THR A 112 9.60 -2.46 11.81
CA THR A 112 8.55 -1.81 12.60
C THR A 112 7.17 -2.09 11.99
N GLU A 113 6.19 -2.48 12.81
CA GLU A 113 4.81 -2.74 12.38
C GLU A 113 3.97 -1.45 12.33
N TYR A 114 3.15 -1.31 11.30
CA TYR A 114 2.25 -0.19 11.03
C TYR A 114 0.83 -0.72 10.77
N ASP A 115 -0.15 -0.12 11.44
CA ASP A 115 -1.57 -0.33 11.15
C ASP A 115 -2.01 0.62 10.03
N LEU A 116 -2.48 0.08 8.91
CA LEU A 116 -2.89 0.84 7.73
C LEU A 116 -4.36 1.29 7.78
N SER A 117 -5.00 1.24 8.95
CA SER A 117 -6.40 1.66 9.14
C SER A 117 -6.65 3.13 8.83
N GLU A 118 -5.69 4.02 9.13
CA GLU A 118 -5.82 5.46 8.90
C GLU A 118 -5.36 5.90 7.51
N SER A 119 -4.31 5.25 6.97
CA SER A 119 -3.80 5.48 5.63
C SER A 119 -2.74 4.47 5.24
N GLY A 120 -2.63 4.19 3.94
CA GLY A 120 -1.57 3.37 3.36
C GLY A 120 -0.25 4.10 3.13
N LEU A 121 -0.16 5.42 3.37
CA LEU A 121 1.02 6.22 3.03
C LEU A 121 2.10 6.18 4.12
N VAL A 122 3.24 5.59 3.77
CA VAL A 122 4.46 5.55 4.58
C VAL A 122 5.56 6.32 3.88
N LEU A 123 6.07 7.37 4.53
CA LEU A 123 7.22 8.14 4.06
C LEU A 123 8.50 7.60 4.68
N VAL A 124 9.56 7.53 3.89
CA VAL A 124 10.88 7.05 4.32
C VAL A 124 11.97 8.00 3.84
N LYS A 125 12.85 8.39 4.75
CA LYS A 125 14.10 9.06 4.42
C LYS A 125 15.23 8.50 5.27
N ARG A 126 16.47 8.87 4.95
CA ARG A 126 17.64 8.51 5.73
C ARG A 126 18.04 9.65 6.65
N GLU A 127 18.42 9.31 7.88
CA GLU A 127 19.11 10.21 8.79
C GLU A 127 20.34 9.48 9.35
N GLY A 128 21.52 9.82 8.83
CA GLY A 128 22.76 9.08 9.11
C GLY A 128 22.68 7.62 8.63
N ASP A 129 22.86 6.67 9.55
CA ASP A 129 22.84 5.24 9.26
C ASP A 129 21.48 4.58 9.51
N LYS A 130 20.44 5.38 9.77
CA LYS A 130 19.10 4.89 10.10
C LYS A 130 18.07 5.36 9.09
N PHE A 131 16.99 4.60 9.00
CA PHE A 131 15.77 5.04 8.34
C PHE A 131 14.89 5.78 9.32
N VAL A 132 14.37 6.92 8.87
CA VAL A 132 13.24 7.58 9.50
C VAL A 132 12.02 7.25 8.67
N VAL A 133 11.08 6.58 9.32
CA VAL A 133 9.85 6.10 8.72
C VAL A 133 8.70 6.83 9.41
N LYS A 134 7.77 7.37 8.62
CA LYS A 134 6.59 8.04 9.14
C LYS A 134 5.37 7.68 8.32
N GLN A 135 4.38 7.06 8.96
CA GLN A 135 3.06 6.91 8.39
C GLN A 135 2.30 8.24 8.51
N LEU A 136 1.63 8.65 7.43
CA LEU A 136 0.77 9.83 7.44
C LEU A 136 -0.68 9.41 7.26
N ALA A 137 -1.55 9.80 8.19
CA ALA A 137 -3.00 9.71 8.03
C ALA A 137 -3.46 10.69 6.93
N LYS A 138 -3.44 10.23 5.68
CA LYS A 138 -3.83 11.00 4.50
C LYS A 138 -4.92 10.33 3.69
N ASP A 139 -5.85 11.15 3.23
CA ASP A 139 -6.72 10.80 2.12
C ASP A 139 -5.89 10.78 0.83
N LEU A 140 -5.93 9.64 0.14
CA LEU A 140 -5.22 9.38 -1.11
C LEU A 140 -6.17 9.38 -2.31
N SER A 141 -7.43 9.78 -2.14
CA SER A 141 -8.43 9.84 -3.21
C SER A 141 -7.96 10.62 -4.45
N GLY A 142 -7.18 11.69 -4.26
CA GLY A 142 -6.55 12.48 -5.33
C GLY A 142 -5.14 12.04 -5.74
N PHE A 143 -4.55 11.06 -5.06
CA PHE A 143 -3.21 10.57 -5.35
C PHE A 143 -3.23 9.56 -6.50
N ASP A 144 -2.33 9.71 -7.47
CA ASP A 144 -2.12 8.75 -8.54
C ASP A 144 -0.67 8.27 -8.54
N ALA A 145 -0.47 7.05 -8.06
CA ALA A 145 0.83 6.41 -7.93
C ALA A 145 1.49 6.06 -9.28
N GLN A 146 0.73 6.09 -10.37
CA GLN A 146 1.25 5.87 -11.73
C GLN A 146 1.67 7.17 -12.41
N SER A 147 1.17 8.30 -11.92
CA SER A 147 1.51 9.60 -12.50
C SER A 147 2.93 10.01 -12.16
N ALA A 148 3.57 10.76 -13.05
CA ALA A 148 4.86 11.41 -12.79
C ALA A 148 4.74 12.62 -11.81
N ASN A 149 3.60 12.80 -11.13
CA ASN A 149 3.28 14.01 -10.36
C ASN A 149 3.65 13.94 -8.88
N PHE A 150 4.47 12.97 -8.46
CA PHE A 150 4.94 12.84 -7.08
C PHE A 150 5.54 14.13 -6.53
N SER A 151 6.39 14.81 -7.31
CA SER A 151 6.99 16.08 -6.89
C SER A 151 5.94 17.15 -6.61
N THR A 152 5.00 17.34 -7.54
CA THR A 152 3.90 18.31 -7.40
C THR A 152 3.01 17.98 -6.20
N TYR A 153 2.62 16.71 -6.05
CA TYR A 153 1.78 16.26 -4.94
C TYR A 153 2.47 16.46 -3.59
N GLY A 154 3.73 16.02 -3.47
CA GLY A 154 4.50 16.11 -2.23
C GLY A 154 4.78 17.54 -1.80
N ARG A 155 4.91 18.47 -2.76
CA ARG A 155 5.11 19.91 -2.49
C ARG A 155 3.82 20.63 -2.10
N ALA A 156 2.69 20.20 -2.64
CA ALA A 156 1.38 20.75 -2.30
C ALA A 156 0.94 20.33 -0.88
N ASP A 157 1.39 19.16 -0.40
CA ASP A 157 1.07 18.69 0.94
C ASP A 157 2.10 19.15 2.00
N PRO A 158 1.71 19.96 3.00
CA PRO A 158 2.65 20.50 3.98
C PRO A 158 3.25 19.42 4.90
N GLN A 159 2.58 18.30 5.15
CA GLN A 159 3.09 17.25 6.01
C GLN A 159 4.13 16.38 5.29
N ILE A 160 3.90 16.09 4.00
CA ILE A 160 4.89 15.40 3.16
C ILE A 160 6.12 16.29 2.97
N LYS A 161 5.90 17.56 2.61
CA LYS A 161 6.96 18.55 2.47
C LYS A 161 7.79 18.69 3.75
N ALA A 162 7.14 18.90 4.91
CA ALA A 162 7.84 19.05 6.18
C ALA A 162 8.64 17.80 6.59
N PHE A 163 8.18 16.60 6.23
CA PHE A 163 8.92 15.37 6.51
C PHE A 163 10.25 15.33 5.75
N PHE A 164 10.23 15.65 4.46
CA PHE A 164 11.42 15.60 3.59
C PHE A 164 12.34 16.83 3.72
N GLU A 165 11.79 18.02 3.99
CA GLU A 165 12.58 19.23 4.25
C GLU A 165 13.16 19.27 5.67
N GLY A 166 12.57 18.53 6.59
CA GLY A 166 13.08 18.42 7.96
C GLY A 166 14.53 17.98 7.93
N LYS A 167 15.41 18.79 8.53
CA LYS A 167 16.81 18.42 8.71
C LYS A 167 16.90 17.09 9.49
N PRO A 168 17.88 16.24 9.17
CA PRO A 168 18.26 15.15 10.08
C PRO A 168 18.65 15.69 11.46
#